data_AF-A0A9P9RZY2-F1
#
_entry.id   AF-A0A9P9RZY2-F1
#
_cell.length_a   1.000
_cell.length_b   1.000
_cell.length_c   1.000
_cell.angle_alpha   90.00
_cell.angle_beta   90.00
_cell.angle_gamma   90.00
#
_symmetry.space_group_name_H-M   'P 1'
#
loop_
_entity.id
_entity.type
_entity.pdbx_description
1 polymer ?
#
loop_
_entity_poly.entity_id
_entity_poly.type
_entity_poly.pdbx_seq_one_letter_code
_entity_poly.pdbx_strand_id
1 'polypeptide(L)'
;MRLLDAASDPLWLSRAEVTLQDLQSNIEEAKHKKGFLKLERCCRRAREDGFSYAWIDICYIDKTNSYKNAFICYAYLTDFRRGWTLQELIAPMIMEFYAEDWSILGTKSSLKSELVSITGINIDVLDRQDPTACNVADHMSWAASRTTTRLEDAAYCLLGIFDVNMPLIYGEGGKAFMRLQEAIMKANEDYSILA
;
A
#
# COMPACT_ATOMS: atom_id res chain seq x y z
N MET A 1 20.11 -10.58 -6.57
CA MET A 1 18.79 -10.11 -6.10
C MET A 1 18.20 -11.19 -5.23
N ARG A 2 18.02 -10.92 -3.94
CA ARG A 2 17.30 -11.79 -2.99
C ARG A 2 15.99 -11.10 -2.63
N LEU A 3 14.87 -11.82 -2.64
CA LEU A 3 13.61 -11.31 -2.11
C LEU A 3 13.69 -11.39 -0.59
N LEU A 4 13.47 -10.26 0.08
CA LEU A 4 13.58 -10.21 1.55
C LEU A 4 12.42 -10.91 2.23
N ASP A 5 11.22 -10.84 1.65
CA ASP A 5 10.04 -11.55 2.12
C ASP A 5 8.98 -11.66 1.02
N ALA A 6 8.21 -12.75 1.05
CA ALA A 6 6.85 -12.83 0.51
C ALA A 6 6.04 -13.60 1.57
N ALA A 7 4.74 -13.32 1.71
CA ALA A 7 3.98 -13.91 2.81
C ALA A 7 3.87 -15.43 2.65
N SER A 8 3.96 -16.12 3.78
CA SER A 8 3.42 -17.47 3.96
C SER A 8 1.90 -17.40 3.83
N ASP A 9 1.38 -18.18 2.88
CA ASP A 9 -0.01 -18.23 2.41
C ASP A 9 -1.08 -18.01 3.51
N PRO A 10 -1.81 -16.87 3.47
CA PRO A 10 -3.11 -16.76 4.11
C PRO A 10 -4.21 -17.01 3.07
N LEU A 11 -5.28 -17.67 3.51
CA LEU A 11 -6.53 -18.08 2.85
C LEU A 11 -7.25 -17.08 1.89
N TRP A 12 -6.66 -15.92 1.61
CA TRP A 12 -7.30 -14.69 1.18
C TRP A 12 -6.57 -13.94 0.06
N LEU A 13 -5.41 -14.43 -0.41
CA LEU A 13 -4.86 -13.98 -1.69
C LEU A 13 -5.80 -14.40 -2.82
N SER A 14 -6.03 -13.51 -3.79
CA SER A 14 -6.66 -13.95 -5.04
C SER A 14 -5.77 -15.07 -5.60
N ARG A 15 -6.36 -16.16 -6.13
CA ARG A 15 -5.62 -17.32 -6.68
C ARG A 15 -4.57 -16.96 -7.75
N ALA A 16 -4.50 -15.70 -8.18
CA ALA A 16 -3.60 -15.18 -9.21
C ALA A 16 -2.33 -14.49 -8.68
N GLU A 17 -2.18 -14.30 -7.36
CA GLU A 17 -1.00 -13.70 -6.74
C GLU A 17 0.08 -14.75 -6.40
N VAL A 18 1.35 -14.34 -6.41
CA VAL A 18 2.50 -15.21 -6.11
C VAL A 18 2.84 -15.14 -4.63
N THR A 19 2.94 -16.28 -3.97
CA THR A 19 3.38 -16.41 -2.57
C THR A 19 4.86 -16.79 -2.49
N LEU A 20 5.46 -16.65 -1.30
CA LEU A 20 6.81 -17.16 -1.06
C LEU A 20 6.87 -18.68 -1.21
N GLN A 21 5.82 -19.37 -0.78
CA GLN A 21 5.73 -20.81 -0.88
C GLN A 21 5.72 -21.28 -2.33
N ASP A 22 5.05 -20.56 -3.24
CA ASP A 22 5.08 -20.87 -4.67
C ASP A 22 6.51 -20.78 -5.22
N LEU A 23 7.24 -19.72 -4.85
CA LEU A 23 8.61 -19.49 -5.30
C LEU A 23 9.59 -20.54 -4.76
N GLN A 24 9.37 -21.03 -3.54
CA GLN A 24 10.21 -22.04 -2.89
C GLN A 24 9.89 -23.46 -3.35
N SER A 25 8.61 -23.76 -3.61
CA SER A 25 8.13 -25.12 -3.84
C SER A 25 8.13 -25.48 -5.33
N ASN A 26 7.70 -24.56 -6.20
CA ASN A 26 7.61 -24.80 -7.64
C ASN A 26 7.61 -23.50 -8.46
N ILE A 27 8.81 -23.05 -8.83
CA ILE A 27 8.96 -21.80 -9.59
C ILE A 27 8.29 -21.85 -10.97
N GLU A 28 8.17 -23.03 -11.59
CA GLU A 28 7.51 -23.16 -12.90
C GLU A 28 6.00 -22.93 -12.80
N GLU A 29 5.38 -23.36 -11.70
CA GLU A 29 3.97 -23.06 -11.45
C GLU A 29 3.77 -21.58 -11.09
N ALA A 30 4.68 -21.01 -10.32
CA ALA A 30 4.67 -19.58 -9.98
C ALA A 30 4.69 -18.69 -11.23
N LYS A 31 5.47 -19.05 -12.27
CA LYS A 31 5.55 -18.31 -13.55
C LYS A 31 4.21 -18.10 -14.26
N HIS A 32 3.24 -18.99 -14.04
CA HIS A 32 1.94 -18.92 -14.68
C HIS A 32 0.96 -18.00 -13.93
N LYS A 33 1.32 -17.51 -12.74
CA LYS A 33 0.49 -16.58 -11.96
C LYS A 33 0.67 -15.15 -12.46
N LYS A 34 -0.42 -14.37 -12.50
CA LYS A 34 -0.41 -12.98 -12.98
C LYS A 34 0.57 -12.09 -12.20
N GLY A 35 0.72 -12.33 -10.88
CA GLY A 35 1.66 -11.60 -10.03
C GLY A 35 3.14 -11.82 -10.36
N PHE A 36 3.48 -12.92 -11.05
CA PHE A 36 4.88 -13.28 -11.31
C PHE A 36 5.59 -12.30 -12.24
N LEU A 37 4.89 -11.78 -13.25
CA LEU A 37 5.46 -10.80 -14.17
C LEU A 37 5.83 -9.51 -13.43
N LYS A 38 5.00 -9.04 -12.49
CA LYS A 38 5.33 -7.88 -11.65
C LYS A 38 6.57 -8.15 -10.81
N LEU A 39 6.67 -9.36 -10.25
CA LEU A 39 7.79 -9.76 -9.41
C LEU A 39 9.12 -9.83 -10.18
N GLU A 40 9.12 -10.50 -11.33
CA GLU A 40 10.30 -10.62 -12.19
C GLU A 40 10.81 -9.24 -12.61
N ARG A 41 9.89 -8.38 -13.04
CA ARG A 41 10.22 -7.05 -13.56
C ARG A 41 10.68 -6.09 -12.45
N CYS A 42 10.07 -6.15 -11.27
CA CYS A 42 10.55 -5.42 -10.09
C CYS A 42 11.98 -5.83 -9.73
N CYS A 43 12.25 -7.14 -9.67
CA CYS A 43 13.58 -7.66 -9.40
C CYS A 43 14.59 -7.29 -10.50
N ARG A 44 14.16 -7.20 -11.76
CA ARG A 44 15.02 -6.75 -12.85
C ARG A 44 15.37 -5.28 -12.70
N ARG A 45 14.36 -4.42 -12.51
CA ARG A 45 14.55 -2.97 -12.35
C ARG A 45 15.42 -2.64 -11.14
N ALA A 46 15.12 -3.22 -9.98
CA ALA A 46 15.94 -3.05 -8.79
C ALA A 46 17.40 -3.47 -8.99
N ARG A 47 17.68 -4.47 -9.85
CA ARG A 47 19.06 -4.90 -10.15
C ARG A 47 19.78 -3.88 -11.04
N GLU A 48 19.08 -3.34 -12.04
CA GLU A 48 19.59 -2.28 -12.91
C GLU A 48 19.93 -1.02 -12.11
N ASP A 49 19.12 -0.70 -11.10
CA ASP A 49 19.33 0.43 -10.20
C ASP A 49 20.33 0.12 -9.06
N GLY A 50 21.00 -1.04 -9.09
CA GLY A 50 22.11 -1.39 -8.20
C GLY A 50 21.73 -2.03 -6.87
N PHE A 51 20.45 -2.36 -6.65
CA PHE A 51 20.00 -2.98 -5.40
C PHE A 51 20.23 -4.50 -5.39
N SER A 52 20.60 -5.02 -4.23
CA SER A 52 20.79 -6.47 -4.01
C SER A 52 19.54 -7.16 -3.47
N TYR A 53 18.61 -6.37 -2.94
CA TYR A 53 17.39 -6.82 -2.30
C TYR A 53 16.20 -6.03 -2.85
N ALA A 54 15.08 -6.70 -2.99
CA ALA A 54 13.82 -6.08 -3.34
C ALA A 54 12.74 -6.60 -2.39
N TRP A 55 11.83 -5.70 -2.04
CA TRP A 55 10.60 -6.03 -1.34
C TRP A 55 9.43 -5.71 -2.28
N ILE A 56 8.43 -6.58 -2.29
CA ILE A 56 7.28 -6.47 -3.19
C ILE A 56 6.03 -6.64 -2.35
N ASP A 57 5.17 -5.61 -2.30
CA ASP A 57 3.86 -5.69 -1.68
C ASP A 57 2.87 -6.46 -2.58
N ILE A 58 3.13 -7.75 -2.75
CA ILE A 58 2.13 -8.73 -3.22
C ILE A 58 1.55 -9.51 -2.03
N CYS A 59 1.98 -9.21 -0.80
CA CYS A 59 1.82 -10.08 0.35
C CYS A 59 1.90 -9.31 1.69
N TYR A 60 0.93 -9.59 2.56
CA TYR A 60 0.72 -8.93 3.86
C TYR A 60 1.85 -9.24 4.86
N ILE A 61 2.59 -8.22 5.29
CA ILE A 61 3.42 -8.23 6.51
C ILE A 61 2.90 -7.12 7.41
N ASP A 62 2.88 -7.37 8.73
CA ASP A 62 2.59 -6.42 9.81
C ASP A 62 2.96 -4.96 9.43
N LYS A 63 1.95 -4.21 9.00
CA LYS A 63 2.07 -3.00 8.15
C LYS A 63 2.40 -1.73 8.93
N THR A 64 2.93 -1.84 10.14
CA THR A 64 3.17 -0.67 10.98
C THR A 64 4.47 0.08 10.63
N ASN A 65 5.44 -0.53 9.92
CA ASN A 65 6.73 0.14 9.62
C ASN A 65 7.44 -0.20 8.29
N SER A 66 6.88 -1.04 7.42
CA SER A 66 7.60 -1.64 6.28
C SER A 66 8.07 -0.65 5.19
N TYR A 67 7.32 0.43 4.96
CA TYR A 67 7.55 1.35 3.83
C TYR A 67 8.53 2.48 4.13
N LYS A 68 8.77 2.77 5.42
CA LYS A 68 9.61 3.89 5.87
C LYS A 68 11.10 3.72 5.54
N ASN A 69 11.53 2.48 5.30
CA ASN A 69 12.95 2.14 5.07
C ASN A 69 13.28 1.81 3.61
N ALA A 70 12.31 1.90 2.69
CA ALA A 70 12.56 1.66 1.28
C ALA A 70 13.28 2.88 0.67
N PHE A 71 14.44 2.64 0.03
CA PHE A 71 15.17 3.69 -0.67
C PHE A 71 14.44 4.14 -1.95
N ILE A 72 13.83 3.18 -2.66
CA ILE A 72 13.03 3.42 -3.86
C ILE A 72 11.83 2.47 -3.88
N CYS A 73 10.69 2.97 -4.37
CA CYS A 73 9.48 2.20 -4.58
C CYS A 73 9.10 2.21 -6.07
N TYR A 74 8.81 1.04 -6.64
CA TYR A 74 8.26 0.91 -7.99
C TYR A 74 6.78 0.56 -7.89
N ALA A 75 5.92 1.38 -8.47
CA ALA A 75 4.48 1.22 -8.37
C ALA A 75 3.79 1.36 -9.72
N TYR A 76 2.64 0.71 -9.88
CA TYR A 76 1.75 1.04 -11.00
C TYR A 76 0.85 2.20 -10.63
N LEU A 77 0.70 3.16 -11.54
CA LEU A 77 -0.17 4.32 -11.28
C LEU A 77 -1.65 3.89 -11.08
N THR A 78 -2.06 2.78 -11.70
CA THR A 78 -3.40 2.21 -11.56
C THR A 78 -3.67 1.64 -10.16
N ASP A 79 -2.63 1.35 -9.37
CA ASP A 79 -2.77 0.72 -8.07
C ASP A 79 -3.24 1.71 -6.97
N PHE A 80 -3.14 3.03 -7.21
CA PHE A 80 -3.49 4.07 -6.21
C PHE A 80 -4.99 4.28 -5.97
N ARG A 81 -5.85 3.54 -6.67
CA ARG A 81 -7.28 3.44 -6.32
C ARG A 81 -7.55 2.34 -5.29
N ARG A 82 -6.57 1.52 -4.91
CA ARG A 82 -6.75 0.47 -3.90
C ARG A 82 -6.58 1.02 -2.49
N GLY A 83 -7.40 0.55 -1.54
CA GLY A 83 -7.43 1.03 -0.15
C GLY A 83 -6.08 1.05 0.57
N TRP A 84 -5.22 0.06 0.31
CA TRP A 84 -3.96 -0.14 1.02
C TRP A 84 -2.80 0.78 0.61
N THR A 85 -2.96 1.61 -0.43
CA THR A 85 -1.84 2.37 -1.03
C THR A 85 -1.56 3.74 -0.41
N LEU A 86 -2.33 4.16 0.59
CA LEU A 86 -2.25 5.53 1.12
C LEU A 86 -0.88 5.82 1.75
N GLN A 87 -0.46 4.98 2.69
CA GLN A 87 0.82 5.12 3.36
C GLN A 87 1.99 4.78 2.42
N GLU A 88 1.75 3.85 1.49
CA GLU A 88 2.70 3.43 0.46
C GLU A 88 3.05 4.57 -0.50
N LEU A 89 2.11 5.47 -0.78
CA LEU A 89 2.37 6.67 -1.58
C LEU A 89 3.12 7.75 -0.80
N ILE A 90 2.76 7.96 0.47
CA ILE A 90 3.28 9.06 1.28
C ILE A 90 4.70 8.77 1.77
N ALA A 91 4.96 7.56 2.27
CA ALA A 91 6.19 7.24 3.00
C ALA A 91 7.49 7.23 2.17
N PRO A 92 7.53 6.75 0.91
CA PRO A 92 8.78 6.72 0.15
C PRO A 92 9.21 8.11 -0.34
N MET A 93 10.50 8.40 -0.20
CA MET A 93 11.13 9.60 -0.74
C MET A 93 11.26 9.54 -2.27
N ILE A 94 11.64 8.37 -2.79
CA ILE A 94 11.78 8.13 -4.23
C ILE A 94 10.76 7.08 -4.64
N MET A 95 9.91 7.44 -5.60
CA MET A 95 8.97 6.51 -6.20
C MET A 95 8.92 6.73 -7.71
N GLU A 96 9.00 5.63 -8.45
CA GLU A 96 8.86 5.57 -9.89
C GLU A 96 7.54 4.86 -10.25
N PHE A 97 6.79 5.47 -11.17
CA PHE A 97 5.53 4.93 -11.65
C PHE A 97 5.68 4.29 -13.01
N TYR A 98 5.00 3.16 -13.16
CA TYR A 98 5.01 2.36 -14.37
C TYR A 98 3.60 2.10 -14.86
N ALA A 99 3.44 1.96 -16.18
CA ALA A 99 2.25 1.36 -16.76
C ALA A 99 2.29 -0.17 -16.62
N GLU A 100 1.20 -0.83 -16.99
CA GLU A 100 1.09 -2.30 -16.90
C GLU A 100 2.16 -3.03 -17.75
N ASP A 101 2.62 -2.41 -18.83
CA ASP A 101 3.68 -2.92 -19.70
C ASP A 101 5.11 -2.62 -19.21
N TRP A 102 5.27 -2.04 -18.01
CA TRP A 102 6.53 -1.57 -17.44
C TRP A 102 7.20 -0.41 -18.19
N SER A 103 6.45 0.36 -18.99
CA SER A 103 6.92 1.68 -19.43
C SER A 103 6.92 2.66 -18.25
N ILE A 104 7.97 3.48 -18.16
CA ILE A 104 8.08 4.52 -17.12
C ILE A 104 7.08 5.62 -17.45
N LEU A 105 6.19 5.92 -16.49
CA LEU A 105 5.23 7.02 -16.57
C LEU A 105 5.80 8.30 -15.94
N GLY A 106 6.64 8.17 -14.93
CA GLY A 106 7.26 9.30 -14.24
C GLY A 106 7.67 8.97 -12.81
N THR A 107 7.96 10.00 -12.03
CA THR A 107 8.29 9.91 -10.60
C THR A 107 7.25 10.61 -9.74
N LYS A 108 7.27 10.37 -8.43
CA LYS A 108 6.46 11.13 -7.44
C LYS A 108 6.59 12.63 -7.61
N SER A 109 7.81 13.11 -7.90
CA SER A 109 8.06 14.52 -8.13
C SER A 109 7.50 15.03 -9.46
N SER A 110 7.54 14.23 -10.53
CA SER A 110 7.06 14.66 -11.85
C SER A 110 5.54 14.56 -11.99
N LEU A 111 4.88 13.68 -11.22
CA LEU A 111 3.44 13.40 -11.31
C LEU A 111 2.63 13.98 -10.14
N LYS A 112 3.15 14.97 -9.41
CA LYS A 112 2.49 15.52 -8.21
C LYS A 112 1.05 15.96 -8.48
N SER A 113 0.83 16.71 -9.55
CA SER A 113 -0.48 17.27 -9.90
C SER A 113 -1.50 16.15 -10.17
N GLU A 114 -1.08 15.12 -10.89
CA GLU A 114 -1.88 13.94 -11.19
C GLU A 114 -2.18 13.14 -9.93
N LEU A 115 -1.18 12.95 -9.06
CA LEU A 115 -1.34 12.25 -7.79
C LEU A 115 -2.34 12.96 -6.87
N VAL A 116 -2.27 14.29 -6.77
CA VAL A 116 -3.25 15.10 -6.01
C VAL A 116 -4.64 14.90 -6.59
N SER A 117 -4.79 14.98 -7.92
CA SER A 117 -6.08 14.81 -8.58
C SER A 117 -6.67 13.41 -8.39
N ILE A 118 -5.84 12.36 -8.30
CA ILE A 118 -6.30 10.98 -8.15
C ILE A 118 -6.58 10.64 -6.68
N THR A 119 -5.75 11.11 -5.76
CA THR A 119 -5.73 10.65 -4.36
C THR A 119 -6.32 11.65 -3.37
N GLY A 120 -6.45 12.92 -3.75
CA GLY A 120 -6.85 14.01 -2.84
C GLY A 120 -5.77 14.42 -1.84
N ILE A 121 -4.59 13.79 -1.85
CA ILE A 121 -3.49 14.12 -0.94
C ILE A 121 -2.82 15.41 -1.41
N ASN A 122 -2.70 16.38 -0.52
CA ASN A 122 -2.05 17.66 -0.83
C ASN A 122 -0.57 17.48 -1.19
N ILE A 123 -0.07 18.29 -2.12
CA ILE A 123 1.34 18.35 -2.53
C ILE A 123 2.26 18.47 -1.32
N ASP A 124 1.91 19.30 -0.33
CA ASP A 124 2.74 19.51 0.86
C ASP A 124 2.95 18.22 1.66
N VAL A 125 1.93 17.36 1.73
CA VAL A 125 2.00 16.04 2.40
C VAL A 125 2.89 15.09 1.59
N LEU A 126 2.76 15.09 0.26
CA LEU A 126 3.60 14.27 -0.62
C LEU A 126 5.08 14.67 -0.54
N ASP A 127 5.37 15.96 -0.36
CA ASP A 127 6.72 16.49 -0.24
C ASP A 127 7.35 16.24 1.13
N ARG A 128 6.60 16.49 2.20
CA ARG A 128 7.09 16.30 3.58
C ARG A 128 7.15 14.83 3.98
N GLN A 129 6.42 13.96 3.26
CA GLN A 129 6.24 12.55 3.61
C GLN A 129 5.65 12.38 5.02
N ASP A 130 4.87 13.37 5.46
CA ASP A 130 4.35 13.46 6.82
C ASP A 130 2.85 13.77 6.78
N PRO A 131 1.99 12.78 7.08
CA PRO A 131 0.55 12.98 7.15
C PRO A 131 0.06 13.53 8.49
N THR A 132 0.92 13.64 9.52
CA THR A 132 0.50 13.97 10.90
C THR A 132 0.00 15.41 11.07
N ALA A 133 0.35 16.30 10.13
CA ALA A 133 -0.13 17.68 10.11
C ALA A 133 -1.57 17.83 9.62
N CYS A 134 -2.18 16.78 9.09
CA CYS A 134 -3.55 16.77 8.57
C CYS A 134 -4.54 16.27 9.63
N ASN A 135 -5.79 16.74 9.55
CA ASN A 135 -6.84 16.34 10.49
C ASN A 135 -7.48 15.00 10.08
N VAL A 136 -8.36 14.47 10.95
CA VAL A 136 -9.03 13.19 10.68
C VAL A 136 -9.85 13.22 9.38
N ALA A 137 -10.56 14.32 9.12
CA ALA A 137 -11.38 14.46 7.91
C ALA A 137 -10.53 14.44 6.63
N ASP A 138 -9.33 15.01 6.63
CA ASP A 138 -8.40 14.96 5.51
C ASP A 138 -8.02 13.52 5.19
N HIS A 139 -7.59 12.75 6.20
CA HIS A 139 -7.23 11.34 6.03
C HIS A 139 -8.42 10.50 5.53
N MET A 140 -9.61 10.75 6.07
CA MET A 140 -10.85 10.10 5.62
C MET A 140 -11.19 10.45 4.16
N SER A 141 -10.99 11.72 3.77
CA SER A 141 -11.21 12.18 2.39
C SER A 141 -10.30 11.45 1.40
N TRP A 142 -9.04 11.19 1.78
CA TRP A 142 -8.10 10.44 0.95
C TRP A 142 -8.60 9.00 0.75
N ALA A 143 -9.19 8.39 1.79
CA ALA A 143 -9.72 7.04 1.75
C ALA A 143 -11.01 6.91 0.93
N ALA A 144 -11.82 7.96 0.85
CA ALA A 144 -13.19 7.91 0.32
C ALA A 144 -13.30 7.43 -1.14
N SER A 145 -12.30 7.70 -1.98
CA SER A 145 -12.31 7.31 -3.40
C SER A 145 -11.69 5.94 -3.66
N ARG A 146 -11.23 5.23 -2.62
CA ARG A 146 -10.50 3.97 -2.75
C ARG A 146 -11.43 2.76 -2.70
N THR A 147 -11.02 1.71 -3.41
CA THR A 147 -11.72 0.43 -3.48
C THR A 147 -10.97 -0.63 -2.69
N THR A 148 -11.71 -1.43 -1.93
CA THR A 148 -11.19 -2.59 -1.21
C THR A 148 -11.91 -3.86 -1.65
N THR A 149 -11.23 -5.00 -1.56
CA THR A 149 -11.82 -6.30 -1.89
C THR A 149 -12.79 -6.75 -0.80
N ARG A 150 -12.43 -6.52 0.47
CA ARG A 150 -13.30 -6.79 1.62
C ARG A 150 -13.85 -5.49 2.17
N LEU A 151 -15.03 -5.57 2.78
CA LEU A 151 -15.65 -4.40 3.41
C LEU A 151 -14.83 -3.93 4.60
N GLU A 152 -14.34 -4.85 5.43
CA GLU A 152 -13.52 -4.54 6.61
C GLU A 152 -12.15 -3.91 6.27
N ASP A 153 -11.61 -4.18 5.08
CA ASP A 153 -10.34 -3.59 4.62
C ASP A 153 -10.43 -2.07 4.48
N ALA A 154 -11.63 -1.51 4.27
CA ALA A 154 -11.83 -0.06 4.24
C ALA A 154 -11.50 0.60 5.58
N ALA A 155 -11.55 -0.16 6.67
CA ALA A 155 -11.10 0.28 7.98
C ALA A 155 -9.63 -0.08 8.22
N TYR A 156 -9.24 -1.32 7.94
CA TYR A 156 -7.90 -1.81 8.30
C TYR A 156 -6.76 -1.13 7.54
N CYS A 157 -7.01 -0.64 6.32
CA CYS A 157 -6.00 0.09 5.56
C CYS A 157 -5.65 1.46 6.15
N LEU A 158 -6.46 1.96 7.08
CA LEU A 158 -6.29 3.28 7.71
C LEU A 158 -5.62 3.21 9.09
N LEU A 159 -5.39 2.03 9.65
CA LEU A 159 -4.83 1.88 10.99
C LEU A 159 -3.49 2.61 11.15
N GLY A 160 -2.59 2.43 10.19
CA GLY A 160 -1.26 3.04 10.26
C GLY A 160 -1.25 4.55 10.03
N ILE A 161 -2.20 5.13 9.28
CA ILE A 161 -2.23 6.59 9.09
C ILE A 161 -2.81 7.31 10.30
N PHE A 162 -3.73 6.65 11.01
CA PHE A 162 -4.28 7.16 12.27
C PHE A 162 -3.46 6.74 13.50
N ASP A 163 -2.39 5.98 13.32
CA ASP A 163 -1.56 5.42 14.39
C ASP A 163 -2.39 4.71 15.48
N VAL A 164 -3.38 3.93 15.05
CA VAL A 164 -4.25 3.15 15.95
C VAL A 164 -4.03 1.66 15.77
N ASN A 165 -4.21 0.91 16.85
CA ASN A 165 -4.13 -0.55 16.84
C ASN A 165 -5.47 -1.17 17.25
N MET A 166 -5.96 -2.11 16.44
CA MET A 166 -7.14 -2.92 16.76
C MET A 166 -7.04 -4.31 16.10
N PRO A 167 -7.63 -5.36 16.70
CA PRO A 167 -7.65 -6.69 16.10
C PRO A 167 -8.33 -6.74 14.73
N LEU A 168 -7.70 -7.42 13.76
CA LEU A 168 -8.31 -7.73 12.45
C LEU A 168 -9.26 -8.93 12.58
N ILE A 169 -10.56 -8.69 12.44
CA ILE A 169 -11.63 -9.68 12.51
C ILE A 169 -12.31 -9.77 11.13
N TYR A 170 -11.73 -10.59 10.24
CA TYR A 170 -12.32 -10.83 8.92
C TYR A 170 -13.69 -11.49 9.02
N GLY A 171 -14.65 -10.98 8.26
CA GLY A 171 -16.06 -11.36 8.34
C GLY A 171 -16.93 -10.48 9.26
N GLU A 172 -16.37 -9.47 9.94
CA GLU A 172 -17.16 -8.51 10.72
C GLU A 172 -17.86 -7.43 9.84
N GLY A 173 -17.46 -7.30 8.57
CA GLY A 173 -18.02 -6.36 7.62
C GLY A 173 -17.87 -4.90 8.07
N GLY A 174 -18.92 -4.09 7.91
CA GLY A 174 -18.91 -2.67 8.26
C GLY A 174 -18.66 -2.36 9.75
N LYS A 175 -18.75 -3.35 10.65
CA LYS A 175 -18.42 -3.18 12.07
C LYS A 175 -16.96 -2.82 12.28
N ALA A 176 -16.07 -3.24 11.36
CA ALA A 176 -14.66 -2.87 11.39
C ALA A 176 -14.47 -1.35 11.37
N PHE A 177 -15.26 -0.63 10.56
CA PHE A 177 -15.17 0.81 10.44
C PHE A 177 -15.67 1.54 11.70
N MET A 178 -16.73 1.03 12.33
CA MET A 178 -17.19 1.56 13.62
C MET A 178 -16.10 1.44 14.69
N ARG A 179 -15.43 0.27 14.77
CA ARG A 179 -14.31 0.06 15.70
C ARG A 179 -13.13 0.97 15.39
N LEU A 180 -12.85 1.25 14.11
CA LEU A 180 -11.84 2.22 13.70
C LEU A 180 -12.20 3.61 14.24
N GLN A 181 -13.43 4.08 14.03
CA GLN A 181 -13.86 5.39 14.53
C GLN A 181 -13.74 5.47 16.06
N GLU A 182 -14.16 4.43 16.78
CA GLU A 182 -13.98 4.35 18.24
C GLU A 182 -12.51 4.40 18.67
N ALA A 183 -11.62 3.73 17.93
CA ALA A 183 -10.19 3.75 18.21
C ALA A 183 -9.59 5.13 17.96
N ILE A 184 -9.95 5.79 16.86
CA ILE A 184 -9.51 7.16 16.54
C ILE A 184 -9.97 8.14 17.61
N MET A 185 -11.25 8.08 18.03
CA MET A 185 -11.78 8.97 19.07
C MET A 185 -11.14 8.76 20.45
N LYS A 186 -10.63 7.55 20.74
CA LYS A 186 -9.90 7.28 21.99
C LYS A 186 -8.45 7.76 21.92
N ALA A 187 -7.84 7.73 20.74
CA ALA A 187 -6.46 8.14 20.53
C ALA A 187 -6.31 9.65 20.32
N ASN A 188 -7.30 10.30 19.73
CA ASN A 188 -7.28 11.72 19.37
C ASN A 188 -8.46 12.47 20.03
N GLU A 189 -8.19 13.65 20.60
CA GLU A 189 -9.21 14.62 21.01
C GLU A 189 -9.70 15.49 19.83
N ASP A 190 -9.57 14.99 18.58
CA ASP A 190 -10.01 15.67 17.36
C ASP A 190 -11.42 15.20 16.97
N TYR A 191 -12.41 16.09 17.12
CA TYR A 191 -13.82 15.82 16.82
C TYR A 191 -14.20 16.00 15.33
N SER A 192 -13.25 16.34 14.44
CA SER A 192 -13.50 16.46 12.99
C SER A 192 -13.99 15.15 12.35
N ILE A 193 -13.85 14.01 13.03
CA ILE A 193 -14.41 12.72 12.65
C ILE A 193 -15.95 12.70 12.53
N LEU A 194 -16.63 13.69 13.14
CA LEU A 194 -18.09 13.83 13.13
C LEU A 194 -18.62 14.84 12.10
N ALA A 195 -17.72 15.49 11.35
CA ALA A 195 -18.05 16.57 10.41
C ALA A 195 -18.46 16.06 9.01
#